data_AF-A0A2A6P7R1-F1
#
_entry.id   AF-A0A2A6P7R1-F1
#
_cell.length_a   1.000
_cell.length_b   1.000
_cell.length_c   1.000
_cell.angle_alpha   90.00
_cell.angle_beta   90.00
_cell.angle_gamma   90.00
#
_symmetry.space_group_name_H-M   'P 1'
#
loop_
_entity.id
_entity.type
_entity.pdbx_description
1 polymer ?
#
loop_
_entity_poly.entity_id
_entity_poly.type
_entity_poly.pdbx_seq_one_letter_code
_entity_poly.pdbx_strand_id
1 'polypeptide(L)'
;MNAQAAAIVSYNDFNRNWRKFMSDSALKSFPIFDDRPGPEFIESWRQHISETGSPETFAGISTSKPGRSANVVLLSEEIRVPTALRPGGEKVPCPLCSPAAPKFGMGRMAYFPDDSAARFIGNHCAKHYLGDNYTEAERLFRIEAKCAEYLALWPALQSKLPLIKPVVQKLYVSGQRLSQMRMYINVQAPGFSSFLYNDLVARGSMVITSRDQGAQTYRVEGIEFLSLDFDPEASADKLLACCRDLLKPLPSWTTTDGGNEASKEIIRRGNSVVRRFKELSALRDLIADASQFLRPANLRLLQRWTATGASPFSTLTFKFDDDRIDALAESYAGRFNWSVVAPAELLVQLPSKDEITALRLLEVAA
;
A
#
# COMPACT_ATOMS: atom_id res chain seq x y z
N MET A 1 13.78 -61.81 -48.24
CA MET A 1 13.21 -62.45 -47.03
C MET A 1 14.24 -62.33 -45.91
N ASN A 2 13.78 -62.03 -44.70
CA ASN A 2 14.50 -61.72 -43.45
C ASN A 2 14.95 -60.27 -43.21
N ALA A 3 14.23 -59.60 -42.29
CA ALA A 3 14.72 -59.15 -40.97
C ALA A 3 14.11 -57.79 -40.57
N GLN A 4 12.93 -57.81 -39.94
CA GLN A 4 12.43 -56.69 -39.13
C GLN A 4 11.74 -57.26 -37.88
N ALA A 5 12.47 -57.29 -36.77
CA ALA A 5 11.93 -57.43 -35.44
C ALA A 5 12.92 -56.76 -34.46
N ALA A 6 12.64 -55.52 -34.07
CA ALA A 6 13.32 -54.87 -32.96
C ALA A 6 12.38 -53.87 -32.25
N ALA A 7 11.88 -54.34 -31.10
CA ALA A 7 11.63 -53.61 -29.86
C ALA A 7 10.89 -52.25 -29.92
N ILE A 8 9.57 -52.30 -29.77
CA ILE A 8 8.80 -51.24 -29.11
C ILE A 8 8.96 -51.46 -27.60
N VAL A 9 9.91 -50.76 -26.98
CA VAL A 9 9.94 -50.61 -25.52
C VAL A 9 8.83 -49.62 -25.17
N SER A 10 7.85 -50.04 -24.37
CA SER A 10 6.72 -49.21 -24.00
C SER A 10 7.21 -48.01 -23.18
N TYR A 11 6.68 -46.81 -23.48
CA TYR A 11 6.91 -45.57 -22.73
C TYR A 11 6.59 -45.73 -21.22
N ASN A 12 5.81 -46.75 -20.84
CA ASN A 12 5.48 -47.08 -19.46
C ASN A 12 6.61 -47.80 -18.69
N ASP A 13 7.52 -48.51 -19.37
CA ASP A 13 8.65 -49.18 -18.71
C ASP A 13 9.80 -48.21 -18.39
N PHE A 14 9.93 -47.12 -19.15
CA PHE A 14 10.89 -46.05 -18.88
C PHE A 14 10.57 -45.32 -17.56
N ASN A 15 9.27 -45.12 -17.26
CA ASN A 15 8.82 -44.50 -16.01
C ASN A 15 8.91 -45.42 -14.77
N ARG A 16 8.93 -46.75 -14.94
CA ARG A 16 9.11 -47.70 -13.83
C ARG A 16 10.59 -47.87 -13.43
N ASN A 17 11.52 -47.78 -14.38
CA ASN A 17 12.95 -47.96 -14.09
C ASN A 17 13.67 -46.68 -13.59
N TRP A 18 13.16 -45.48 -13.86
CA TRP A 18 13.71 -44.24 -13.25
C TRP A 18 13.61 -44.22 -11.71
N ARG A 19 12.56 -44.81 -11.13
CA ARG A 19 12.43 -44.96 -9.67
C ARG A 19 13.47 -45.89 -9.04
N LYS A 20 14.14 -46.72 -9.84
CA LYS A 20 15.11 -47.72 -9.38
C LYS A 20 16.57 -47.28 -9.59
N PHE A 21 16.79 -46.24 -10.40
CA PHE A 21 18.12 -45.70 -10.73
C PHE A 21 18.46 -44.34 -10.10
N MET A 22 17.49 -43.65 -9.48
CA MET A 22 17.83 -42.67 -8.44
C MET A 22 18.05 -43.41 -7.12
N SER A 23 19.26 -43.93 -6.99
CA SER A 23 19.87 -44.46 -5.77
C SER A 23 19.51 -43.61 -4.56
N ASP A 24 19.09 -44.29 -3.48
CA ASP A 24 19.17 -43.93 -2.06
C ASP A 24 19.98 -42.66 -1.71
N SER A 25 19.52 -41.47 -2.10
CA SER A 25 19.82 -40.27 -1.35
C SER A 25 19.02 -40.41 -0.07
N ALA A 26 19.56 -41.17 0.89
CA ALA A 26 18.96 -41.39 2.19
C ALA A 26 18.47 -40.04 2.70
N LEU A 27 17.16 -39.93 2.96
CA LEU A 27 16.57 -38.70 3.47
C LEU A 27 17.34 -38.28 4.72
N LYS A 28 17.87 -37.07 4.71
CA LYS A 28 18.78 -36.60 5.75
C LYS A 28 18.01 -35.82 6.80
N SER A 29 18.30 -36.08 8.05
CA SER A 29 17.83 -35.28 9.18
C SER A 29 19.03 -34.68 9.89
N PHE A 30 19.01 -33.37 10.08
CA PHE A 30 20.03 -32.58 10.75
C PHE A 30 19.38 -31.87 11.95
N PRO A 31 19.23 -32.56 13.09
CA PRO A 31 18.67 -31.99 14.31
C PRO A 31 19.75 -31.17 15.05
N ILE A 32 20.19 -30.07 14.42
CA ILE A 32 21.36 -29.28 14.87
C ILE A 32 20.98 -27.93 15.48
N PHE A 33 19.69 -27.63 15.55
CA PHE A 33 19.18 -26.36 16.03
C PHE A 33 18.44 -26.56 17.34
N ASP A 34 19.07 -26.18 18.44
CA ASP A 34 18.39 -26.13 19.75
C ASP A 34 17.33 -25.02 19.78
N ASP A 35 17.63 -23.91 19.11
CA ASP A 35 16.78 -22.72 18.99
C ASP A 35 16.52 -22.33 17.52
N ARG A 36 15.63 -21.35 17.32
CA ARG A 36 15.35 -20.77 16.00
C ARG A 36 16.67 -20.37 15.30
N PRO A 37 16.94 -20.83 14.07
CA PRO A 37 18.16 -20.46 13.35
C PRO A 37 18.29 -18.95 13.18
N GLY A 38 19.50 -18.44 13.41
CA GLY A 38 19.80 -17.01 13.35
C GLY A 38 19.88 -16.45 11.91
N PRO A 39 19.92 -15.11 11.75
CA PRO A 39 19.95 -14.45 10.44
C PRO A 39 21.12 -14.86 9.54
N GLU A 40 22.31 -15.13 10.12
CA GLU A 40 23.50 -15.53 9.36
C GLU A 40 23.31 -16.87 8.62
N PHE A 41 22.64 -17.83 9.25
CA PHE A 41 22.31 -19.12 8.63
C PHE A 41 21.31 -18.95 7.49
N ILE A 42 20.29 -18.11 7.69
CA ILE A 42 19.25 -17.81 6.69
C ILE A 42 19.87 -17.12 5.47
N GLU A 43 20.79 -16.17 5.68
CA GLU A 43 21.44 -15.46 4.58
C GLU A 43 22.42 -16.34 3.81
N SER A 44 23.23 -17.15 4.52
CA SER A 44 24.10 -18.15 3.88
C SER A 44 23.30 -19.15 3.04
N TRP A 45 22.13 -19.57 3.54
CA TRP A 45 21.21 -20.43 2.79
C TRP A 45 20.64 -19.75 1.55
N ARG A 46 20.26 -18.47 1.63
CA ARG A 46 19.79 -17.68 0.48
C ARG A 46 20.87 -17.53 -0.59
N GLN A 47 22.10 -17.23 -0.17
CA GLN A 47 23.25 -17.17 -1.07
C GLN A 47 23.47 -18.52 -1.77
N HIS A 48 23.41 -19.63 -1.04
CA HIS A 48 23.53 -20.96 -1.64
C HIS A 48 22.45 -21.22 -2.71
N ILE A 49 21.21 -20.76 -2.50
CA ILE A 49 20.13 -20.89 -3.50
C ILE A 49 20.44 -20.08 -4.76
N SER A 50 20.95 -18.85 -4.62
CA SER A 50 21.26 -18.01 -5.77
C SER A 50 22.42 -18.56 -6.60
N GLU A 51 23.37 -19.24 -5.95
CA GLU A 51 24.53 -19.85 -6.59
C GLU A 51 24.21 -21.20 -7.24
N THR A 52 23.37 -22.03 -6.63
CA THR A 52 23.21 -23.45 -7.02
C THR A 52 21.81 -23.83 -7.50
N GLY A 53 20.80 -23.01 -7.21
CA GLY A 53 19.39 -23.38 -7.36
C GLY A 53 18.98 -24.61 -6.53
N SER A 54 19.80 -25.06 -5.58
CA SER A 54 19.64 -26.36 -4.90
C SER A 54 19.55 -26.21 -3.37
N PRO A 55 18.46 -25.63 -2.84
CA PRO A 55 18.27 -25.40 -1.41
C PRO A 55 18.40 -26.65 -0.55
N GLU A 56 18.04 -27.81 -1.08
CA GLU A 56 18.08 -29.11 -0.39
C GLU A 56 19.49 -29.66 -0.18
N THR A 57 20.49 -29.09 -0.85
CA THR A 57 21.90 -29.49 -0.70
C THR A 57 22.68 -28.60 0.26
N PHE A 58 22.06 -27.55 0.79
CA PHE A 58 22.70 -26.66 1.76
C PHE A 58 23.01 -27.39 3.07
N ALA A 59 24.17 -27.11 3.65
CA ALA A 59 24.60 -27.73 4.90
C ALA A 59 23.62 -27.41 6.04
N GLY A 60 23.19 -28.44 6.78
CA GLY A 60 22.24 -28.29 7.89
C GLY A 60 20.75 -28.27 7.49
N ILE A 61 20.41 -28.41 6.21
CA ILE A 61 19.01 -28.52 5.76
C ILE A 61 18.56 -29.97 5.71
N SER A 62 17.50 -30.27 6.46
CA SER A 62 16.90 -31.60 6.49
C SER A 62 15.99 -31.82 5.28
N THR A 63 16.06 -33.02 4.70
CA THR A 63 15.19 -33.49 3.62
C THR A 63 14.21 -34.57 4.09
N SER A 64 14.35 -35.03 5.34
CA SER A 64 13.41 -35.91 6.02
C SER A 64 12.04 -35.27 6.20
N LYS A 65 11.00 -36.12 6.23
CA LYS A 65 9.62 -35.68 6.41
C LYS A 65 9.29 -35.44 7.89
N PRO A 66 8.85 -34.24 8.29
CA PRO A 66 8.44 -33.96 9.67
C PRO A 66 7.12 -34.64 10.02
N GLY A 67 6.79 -34.72 11.32
CA GLY A 67 5.48 -35.16 11.81
C GLY A 67 4.33 -34.31 11.24
N ARG A 68 3.13 -34.91 11.10
CA ARG A 68 1.94 -34.21 10.55
C ARG A 68 1.42 -33.09 11.46
N SER A 69 1.57 -33.25 12.76
CA SER A 69 1.17 -32.28 13.79
C SER A 69 2.33 -31.39 14.23
N ALA A 70 3.45 -31.40 13.51
CA ALA A 70 4.64 -30.66 13.91
C ALA A 70 4.36 -29.16 13.96
N ASN A 71 4.95 -28.50 14.96
CA ASN A 71 5.03 -27.06 15.01
C ASN A 71 5.99 -26.57 13.92
N VAL A 72 5.69 -25.40 13.36
CA VAL A 72 6.50 -24.81 12.29
C VAL A 72 6.67 -23.33 12.53
N VAL A 73 7.90 -22.84 12.34
CA VAL A 73 8.26 -21.42 12.36
C VAL A 73 8.85 -21.07 11.01
N LEU A 74 8.27 -20.11 10.30
CA LEU A 74 8.82 -19.68 9.02
C LEU A 74 10.03 -18.78 9.28
N LEU A 75 11.12 -19.03 8.56
CA LEU A 75 12.38 -18.29 8.69
C LEU A 75 12.59 -17.31 7.54
N SER A 76 11.91 -17.51 6.41
CA SER A 76 12.06 -16.67 5.23
C SER A 76 10.71 -16.32 4.62
N GLU A 77 10.73 -15.25 3.82
CA GLU A 77 9.70 -15.02 2.83
C GLU A 77 9.73 -16.10 1.75
N GLU A 78 8.79 -16.00 0.82
CA GLU A 78 8.71 -16.92 -0.30
C GLU A 78 9.84 -16.66 -1.30
N ILE A 79 10.65 -17.69 -1.55
CA ILE A 79 11.80 -17.63 -2.45
C ILE A 79 11.49 -18.41 -3.72
N ARG A 80 11.70 -17.76 -4.86
CA ARG A 80 11.70 -18.40 -6.18
C ARG A 80 13.06 -18.99 -6.45
N VAL A 81 13.12 -20.31 -6.62
CA VAL A 81 14.38 -21.01 -6.89
C VAL A 81 14.76 -20.83 -8.36
N PRO A 82 16.01 -20.47 -8.68
CA PRO A 82 16.50 -20.36 -10.05
C PRO A 82 16.70 -21.76 -10.65
N THR A 83 15.61 -22.39 -11.10
CA THR A 83 15.63 -23.78 -11.60
C THR A 83 16.56 -23.96 -12.81
N ALA A 84 16.87 -22.91 -13.56
CA ALA A 84 17.83 -22.94 -14.66
C ALA A 84 19.26 -23.34 -14.23
N LEU A 85 19.62 -23.15 -12.96
CA LEU A 85 20.90 -23.57 -12.40
C LEU A 85 20.92 -25.05 -12.00
N ARG A 86 19.75 -25.69 -11.93
CA ARG A 86 19.62 -27.09 -11.53
C ARG A 86 19.82 -28.01 -12.74
N PRO A 87 20.41 -29.20 -12.56
CA PRO A 87 20.47 -30.21 -13.60
C PRO A 87 19.07 -30.48 -14.19
N GLY A 88 18.94 -30.40 -15.52
CA GLY A 88 17.68 -30.65 -16.23
C GLY A 88 16.58 -29.61 -15.99
N GLY A 89 16.86 -28.48 -15.33
CA GLY A 89 15.83 -27.48 -15.02
C GLY A 89 14.79 -27.97 -13.99
N GLU A 90 15.14 -29.00 -13.22
CA GLU A 90 14.19 -29.68 -12.34
C GLU A 90 13.67 -28.78 -11.22
N LYS A 91 12.48 -29.10 -10.69
CA LYS A 91 11.96 -28.46 -9.48
C LYS A 91 12.68 -28.97 -8.23
N VAL A 92 12.41 -28.35 -7.10
CA VAL A 92 12.96 -28.74 -5.80
C VAL A 92 12.10 -29.87 -5.20
N PRO A 93 12.72 -30.91 -4.60
CA PRO A 93 11.97 -31.94 -3.88
C PRO A 93 11.31 -31.37 -2.61
N CYS A 94 10.15 -31.91 -2.24
CA CYS A 94 9.41 -31.41 -1.06
C CYS A 94 9.47 -32.40 0.11
N PRO A 95 10.05 -32.03 1.26
CA PRO A 95 10.16 -32.94 2.40
C PRO A 95 8.79 -33.33 2.96
N LEU A 96 7.72 -32.59 2.67
CA LEU A 96 6.38 -32.88 3.20
C LEU A 96 5.62 -33.91 2.35
N CYS A 97 5.59 -33.74 1.03
CA CYS A 97 4.74 -34.54 0.14
C CYS A 97 5.51 -35.52 -0.74
N SER A 98 6.74 -35.20 -1.13
CA SER A 98 7.54 -36.06 -2.00
C SER A 98 9.04 -35.75 -1.83
N PRO A 99 9.65 -36.29 -0.76
CA PRO A 99 11.03 -35.97 -0.38
C PRO A 99 12.06 -36.33 -1.45
N ALA A 100 11.74 -37.27 -2.34
CA ALA A 100 12.63 -37.76 -3.38
C ALA A 100 12.24 -37.34 -4.80
N ALA A 101 11.14 -36.59 -4.99
CA ALA A 101 10.72 -36.19 -6.34
C ALA A 101 10.56 -34.67 -6.45
N PRO A 102 10.96 -34.05 -7.58
CA PRO A 102 10.82 -32.62 -7.81
C PRO A 102 9.34 -32.19 -7.75
N LYS A 103 9.01 -31.14 -6.96
CA LYS A 103 7.62 -30.70 -6.73
C LYS A 103 7.38 -29.22 -6.96
N PHE A 104 8.24 -28.33 -6.45
CA PHE A 104 7.94 -26.90 -6.45
C PHE A 104 9.14 -26.06 -6.91
N GLY A 105 8.86 -24.89 -7.50
CA GLY A 105 9.89 -23.90 -7.85
C GLY A 105 9.90 -22.70 -6.90
N MET A 106 9.02 -22.68 -5.91
CA MET A 106 8.82 -21.57 -4.99
C MET A 106 8.41 -22.09 -3.60
N GLY A 107 9.11 -21.66 -2.55
CA GLY A 107 8.92 -22.16 -1.20
C GLY A 107 9.55 -21.27 -0.14
N ARG A 108 9.57 -21.76 1.10
CA ARG A 108 10.08 -21.03 2.27
C ARG A 108 10.98 -21.90 3.11
N MET A 109 11.93 -21.28 3.77
CA MET A 109 12.67 -21.90 4.85
C MET A 109 11.80 -21.96 6.10
N ALA A 110 11.79 -23.12 6.74
CA ALA A 110 10.99 -23.36 7.93
C ALA A 110 11.79 -24.15 8.97
N TYR A 111 11.71 -23.71 10.20
CA TYR A 111 12.22 -24.41 11.37
C TYR A 111 11.10 -25.26 11.99
N PHE A 112 11.43 -26.49 12.35
CA PHE A 112 10.55 -27.42 13.04
C PHE A 112 11.12 -27.66 14.44
N PRO A 113 10.62 -26.95 15.47
CA PRO A 113 11.17 -27.03 16.82
C PRO A 113 11.15 -28.46 17.39
N ASP A 114 10.09 -29.22 17.10
CA ASP A 114 9.93 -30.60 17.59
C ASP A 114 11.02 -31.55 17.04
N ASP A 115 11.63 -31.21 15.90
CA ASP A 115 12.68 -31.99 15.24
C ASP A 115 14.08 -31.37 15.37
N SER A 116 14.19 -30.17 15.99
CA SER A 116 15.43 -29.36 16.01
C SER A 116 16.04 -29.15 14.61
N ALA A 117 15.19 -29.05 13.57
CA ALA A 117 15.61 -29.14 12.17
C ALA A 117 15.02 -28.04 11.29
N ALA A 118 15.85 -27.48 10.39
CA ALA A 118 15.43 -26.58 9.33
C ALA A 118 15.17 -27.32 8.01
N ARG A 119 14.15 -26.92 7.27
CA ARG A 119 13.75 -27.51 5.98
C ARG A 119 13.31 -26.43 5.00
N PHE A 120 13.44 -26.72 3.71
CA PHE A 120 12.82 -25.90 2.65
C PHE A 120 11.53 -26.55 2.17
N ILE A 121 10.40 -25.85 2.34
CA ILE A 121 9.06 -26.38 2.12
C ILE A 121 8.31 -25.58 1.06
N GLY A 122 7.53 -26.26 0.22
CA GLY A 122 6.65 -25.62 -0.76
C GLY A 122 5.36 -25.15 -0.10
N ASN A 123 4.93 -23.91 -0.35
CA ASN A 123 3.82 -23.26 0.35
C ASN A 123 2.50 -24.04 0.26
N HIS A 124 2.11 -24.49 -0.94
CA HIS A 124 0.89 -25.29 -1.12
C HIS A 124 0.96 -26.65 -0.40
N CYS A 125 2.12 -27.31 -0.46
CA CYS A 125 2.33 -28.59 0.20
C CYS A 125 2.29 -28.44 1.72
N ALA A 126 2.86 -27.35 2.25
CA ALA A 126 2.88 -27.05 3.67
C ALA A 126 1.48 -26.78 4.21
N LYS A 127 0.68 -25.95 3.52
CA LYS A 127 -0.71 -25.68 3.89
C LYS A 127 -1.56 -26.95 3.94
N HIS A 128 -1.41 -27.87 2.98
CA HIS A 128 -2.13 -29.14 2.99
C HIS A 128 -1.62 -30.13 4.03
N TYR A 129 -0.31 -30.15 4.30
CA TYR A 129 0.29 -31.15 5.19
C TYR A 129 0.17 -30.79 6.68
N LEU A 130 0.40 -29.52 7.02
CA LEU A 130 0.44 -29.00 8.39
C LEU A 130 -0.85 -28.28 8.81
N GLY A 131 -1.74 -27.96 7.85
CA GLY A 131 -3.04 -27.35 8.12
C GLY A 131 -2.94 -26.03 8.88
N ASP A 132 -3.62 -25.96 10.03
CA ASP A 132 -3.71 -24.75 10.85
C ASP A 132 -2.36 -24.31 11.42
N ASN A 133 -1.46 -25.24 11.72
CA ASN A 133 -0.10 -24.91 12.22
C ASN A 133 0.67 -24.05 11.22
N TYR A 134 0.57 -24.36 9.93
CA TYR A 134 1.22 -23.54 8.90
C TYR A 134 0.52 -22.20 8.68
N THR A 135 -0.81 -22.17 8.78
CA THR A 135 -1.59 -20.92 8.66
C THR A 135 -1.23 -19.95 9.79
N GLU A 136 -1.09 -20.45 11.01
CA GLU A 136 -0.66 -19.66 12.16
C GLU A 136 0.80 -19.20 12.01
N ALA A 137 1.71 -20.07 11.58
CA ALA A 137 3.10 -19.71 11.31
C ALA A 137 3.23 -18.63 10.24
N GLU A 138 2.39 -18.67 9.19
CA GLU A 138 2.33 -17.63 8.18
C GLU A 138 1.84 -16.29 8.76
N ARG A 139 0.80 -16.33 9.60
CA ARG A 139 0.29 -15.14 10.28
C ARG A 139 1.35 -14.50 11.17
N LEU A 140 2.03 -15.30 11.99
CA LEU A 140 3.10 -14.84 12.88
C LEU A 140 4.29 -14.28 12.10
N PHE A 141 4.74 -14.98 11.06
CA PHE A 141 5.83 -14.50 10.21
C PHE A 141 5.52 -13.13 9.58
N ARG A 142 4.29 -12.89 9.12
CA ARG A 142 3.88 -11.58 8.58
C ARG A 142 3.91 -10.48 9.63
N ILE A 143 3.51 -10.79 10.87
CA ILE A 143 3.57 -9.86 11.99
C ILE A 143 5.03 -9.54 12.32
N GLU A 144 5.88 -10.56 12.45
CA GLU A 144 7.30 -10.42 12.73
C GLU A 144 8.01 -9.57 11.66
N ALA A 145 7.78 -9.88 10.38
CA ALA A 145 8.37 -9.15 9.27
C ALA A 145 7.94 -7.67 9.27
N LYS A 146 6.65 -7.38 9.52
CA LYS A 146 6.15 -6.01 9.60
C LYS A 146 6.67 -5.26 10.83
N CYS A 147 6.81 -5.93 11.97
CA CYS A 147 7.40 -5.30 13.15
C CYS A 147 8.86 -4.96 12.91
N ALA A 148 9.65 -5.89 12.35
CA ALA A 148 11.05 -5.65 11.99
C ALA A 148 11.20 -4.50 10.99
N GLU A 149 10.38 -4.47 9.93
CA GLU A 149 10.33 -3.37 8.96
C GLU A 149 10.09 -2.02 9.66
N TYR A 150 9.05 -1.92 10.50
CA TYR A 150 8.74 -0.66 11.16
C TYR A 150 9.74 -0.24 12.23
N LEU A 151 10.32 -1.20 12.97
CA LEU A 151 11.38 -0.90 13.94
C LEU A 151 12.64 -0.36 13.26
N ALA A 152 13.02 -0.90 12.09
CA ALA A 152 14.12 -0.38 11.29
C ALA A 152 13.81 1.01 10.69
N LEU A 153 12.56 1.21 10.24
CA LEU A 153 12.07 2.44 9.63
C LEU A 153 11.99 3.61 10.62
N TRP A 154 11.55 3.33 11.86
CA TRP A 154 11.11 4.34 12.81
C TRP A 154 12.17 5.41 13.12
N PRO A 155 13.44 5.08 13.43
CA PRO A 155 14.46 6.08 13.73
C PRO A 155 14.72 7.03 12.56
N ALA A 156 14.70 6.52 11.32
CA ALA A 156 14.87 7.34 10.12
C ALA A 156 13.73 8.37 10.00
N LEU A 157 12.48 7.96 10.23
CA LEU A 157 11.33 8.88 10.24
C LEU A 157 11.39 9.89 11.38
N GLN A 158 11.80 9.46 12.58
CA GLN A 158 11.99 10.35 13.73
C GLN A 158 13.03 11.43 13.45
N SER A 159 14.15 11.08 12.82
CA SER A 159 15.20 12.04 12.46
C SER A 159 14.73 13.11 11.47
N LYS A 160 13.77 12.76 10.59
CA LYS A 160 13.19 13.67 9.59
C LYS A 160 12.02 14.50 10.14
N LEU A 161 11.53 14.21 11.35
CA LEU A 161 10.36 14.88 11.92
C LEU A 161 10.46 16.43 11.95
N PRO A 162 11.62 17.05 12.25
CA PRO A 162 11.76 18.51 12.18
C PRO A 162 11.50 19.12 10.78
N LEU A 163 11.72 18.34 9.71
CA LEU A 163 11.46 18.75 8.33
C LEU A 163 10.01 18.45 7.91
N ILE A 164 9.47 17.32 8.35
CA ILE A 164 8.10 16.88 8.02
C ILE A 164 7.05 17.78 8.69
N LYS A 165 7.25 18.10 9.98
CA LYS A 165 6.24 18.80 10.80
C LYS A 165 5.84 20.17 10.22
N PRO A 166 6.76 21.05 9.77
CA PRO A 166 6.38 22.32 9.14
C PRO A 166 5.56 22.16 7.86
N VAL A 167 5.89 21.17 7.02
CA VAL A 167 5.13 20.86 5.79
C VAL A 167 3.70 20.44 6.12
N VAL A 168 3.54 19.52 7.08
CA VAL A 168 2.22 19.09 7.55
C VAL A 168 1.44 20.25 8.18
N GLN A 169 2.10 21.11 8.95
CA GLN A 169 1.46 22.27 9.58
C GLN A 169 0.92 23.26 8.55
N LYS A 170 1.69 23.55 7.49
CA LYS A 170 1.24 24.37 6.35
C LYS A 170 -0.03 23.79 5.72
N LEU A 171 -0.05 22.48 5.45
CA LEU A 171 -1.22 21.79 4.90
C LEU A 171 -2.43 21.85 5.85
N TYR A 172 -2.21 21.66 7.16
CA TYR A 172 -3.28 21.75 8.15
C TYR A 172 -3.93 23.14 8.19
N VAL A 173 -3.12 24.20 8.23
CA VAL A 173 -3.64 25.58 8.26
C VAL A 173 -4.47 25.88 7.00
N SER A 174 -3.97 25.54 5.81
CA SER A 174 -4.72 25.76 4.57
C SER A 174 -5.97 24.87 4.47
N GLY A 175 -5.86 23.60 4.87
CA GLY A 175 -6.99 22.65 4.88
C GLY A 175 -8.10 23.10 5.82
N GLN A 176 -7.75 23.49 7.05
CA GLN A 176 -8.69 24.04 8.04
C GLN A 176 -9.40 25.28 7.52
N ARG A 177 -8.68 26.24 6.93
CA ARG A 177 -9.29 27.45 6.36
C ARG A 177 -10.31 27.11 5.28
N LEU A 178 -9.98 26.21 4.34
CA LEU A 178 -10.93 25.77 3.31
C LEU A 178 -12.15 25.05 3.89
N SER A 179 -11.95 24.14 4.85
CA SER A 179 -13.04 23.45 5.54
C SER A 179 -13.98 24.44 6.25
N GLN A 180 -13.42 25.43 6.96
CA GLN A 180 -14.19 26.49 7.64
C GLN A 180 -14.98 27.34 6.64
N MET A 181 -14.36 27.79 5.54
CA MET A 181 -15.05 28.57 4.51
C MET A 181 -16.23 27.78 3.92
N ARG A 182 -16.02 26.51 3.58
CA ARG A 182 -17.07 25.63 3.07
C ARG A 182 -18.19 25.46 4.09
N MET A 183 -17.86 25.25 5.36
CA MET A 183 -18.84 25.17 6.46
C MET A 183 -19.65 26.46 6.55
N TYR A 184 -19.03 27.64 6.50
CA TYR A 184 -19.74 28.92 6.52
C TYR A 184 -20.70 29.09 5.35
N ILE A 185 -20.30 28.69 4.14
CA ILE A 185 -21.19 28.68 2.96
C ILE A 185 -22.38 27.75 3.22
N ASN A 186 -22.15 26.53 3.69
CA ASN A 186 -23.22 25.56 3.93
C ASN A 186 -24.19 25.99 5.05
N VAL A 187 -23.72 26.71 6.07
CA VAL A 187 -24.57 27.26 7.12
C VAL A 187 -25.43 28.42 6.60
N GLN A 188 -24.85 29.34 5.83
CA GLN A 188 -25.57 30.51 5.29
C GLN A 188 -26.51 30.16 4.13
N ALA A 189 -26.13 29.15 3.34
CA ALA A 189 -26.86 28.69 2.16
C ALA A 189 -26.96 27.16 2.12
N PRO A 190 -27.79 26.54 2.98
CA PRO A 190 -27.96 25.09 3.03
C PRO A 190 -28.31 24.50 1.67
N GLY A 191 -27.56 23.49 1.23
CA GLY A 191 -27.78 22.78 -0.04
C GLY A 191 -27.15 23.44 -1.27
N PHE A 192 -26.69 24.70 -1.21
CA PHE A 192 -26.07 25.38 -2.35
C PHE A 192 -24.88 24.62 -2.91
N SER A 193 -23.92 24.24 -2.05
CA SER A 193 -22.68 23.58 -2.47
C SER A 193 -22.96 22.25 -3.16
N SER A 194 -23.78 21.39 -2.55
CA SER A 194 -24.14 20.08 -3.12
C SER A 194 -24.93 20.21 -4.42
N PHE A 195 -25.82 21.20 -4.50
CA PHE A 195 -26.59 21.48 -5.72
C PHE A 195 -25.68 21.87 -6.88
N LEU A 196 -24.81 22.86 -6.66
CA LEU A 196 -23.86 23.32 -7.67
C LEU A 196 -22.86 22.21 -8.05
N TYR A 197 -22.36 21.46 -7.07
CA TYR A 197 -21.45 20.32 -7.31
C TYR A 197 -22.07 19.28 -8.23
N ASN A 198 -23.29 18.83 -7.92
CA ASN A 198 -23.97 17.79 -8.69
C ASN A 198 -24.22 18.20 -10.15
N ASP A 199 -24.62 19.46 -10.39
CA ASP A 199 -24.81 19.96 -11.75
C ASP A 199 -23.47 20.06 -12.52
N LEU A 200 -22.40 20.55 -11.86
CA LEU A 200 -21.07 20.62 -12.47
C LEU A 200 -20.50 19.23 -12.78
N VAL A 201 -20.65 18.26 -11.88
CA VAL A 201 -20.22 16.87 -12.10
C VAL A 201 -20.98 16.24 -13.26
N ALA A 202 -22.30 16.44 -13.36
CA ALA A 202 -23.11 15.93 -14.47
C ALA A 202 -22.67 16.49 -15.83
N ARG A 203 -21.96 17.62 -15.84
CA ARG A 203 -21.41 18.28 -17.04
C ARG A 203 -19.91 18.04 -17.24
N GLY A 204 -19.29 17.15 -16.45
CA GLY A 204 -17.85 16.92 -16.49
C GLY A 204 -17.01 18.15 -16.14
N SER A 205 -17.51 19.00 -15.25
CA SER A 205 -16.92 20.29 -14.86
C SER A 205 -16.82 21.32 -15.98
N MET A 206 -17.53 21.13 -17.10
CA MET A 206 -17.47 22.03 -18.26
C MET A 206 -18.67 22.97 -18.29
N VAL A 207 -18.44 24.25 -18.59
CA VAL A 207 -19.47 25.28 -18.74
C VAL A 207 -19.28 26.05 -20.04
N ILE A 208 -20.39 26.55 -20.59
CA ILE A 208 -20.42 27.36 -21.82
C ILE A 208 -20.67 28.81 -21.47
N THR A 209 -19.93 29.75 -22.06
CA THR A 209 -20.01 31.19 -21.71
C THR A 209 -20.56 32.10 -22.81
N SER A 210 -20.97 31.57 -23.97
CA SER A 210 -21.63 32.34 -25.03
C SER A 210 -22.75 31.52 -25.68
N ARG A 211 -23.77 32.22 -26.21
CA ARG A 211 -24.89 31.63 -26.98
C ARG A 211 -24.63 31.59 -28.49
N ASP A 212 -23.61 32.30 -28.97
CA ASP A 212 -23.39 32.50 -30.40
C ASP A 212 -22.68 31.31 -31.08
N GLN A 213 -22.74 31.27 -32.41
CA GLN A 213 -21.91 30.35 -33.21
C GLN A 213 -20.43 30.64 -32.91
N GLY A 214 -19.78 29.72 -32.18
CA GLY A 214 -18.44 29.92 -31.62
C GLY A 214 -18.35 29.84 -30.09
N ALA A 215 -19.42 29.37 -29.43
CA ALA A 215 -19.46 29.14 -27.99
C ALA A 215 -18.22 28.40 -27.46
N GLN A 216 -17.47 29.06 -26.59
CA GLN A 216 -16.30 28.48 -25.93
C GLN A 216 -16.74 27.70 -24.69
N THR A 217 -16.17 26.51 -24.54
CA THR A 217 -16.34 25.67 -23.35
C THR A 217 -15.14 25.84 -22.44
N TYR A 218 -15.39 26.05 -21.16
CA TYR A 218 -14.37 26.25 -20.14
C TYR A 218 -14.55 25.22 -19.03
N ARG A 219 -13.44 24.80 -18.45
CA ARG A 219 -13.45 23.94 -17.26
C ARG A 219 -13.55 24.80 -16.00
N VAL A 220 -14.45 24.43 -15.10
CA VAL A 220 -14.51 24.95 -13.74
C VAL A 220 -13.48 24.18 -12.91
N GLU A 221 -12.55 24.91 -12.31
CA GLU A 221 -11.49 24.33 -11.48
C GLU A 221 -11.93 24.19 -10.02
N GLY A 222 -11.32 23.26 -9.29
CA GLY A 222 -11.50 23.13 -7.84
C GLY A 222 -12.88 22.65 -7.39
N ILE A 223 -13.68 22.01 -8.25
CA ILE A 223 -15.07 21.65 -7.92
C ILE A 223 -15.20 20.75 -6.69
N GLU A 224 -14.14 20.02 -6.32
CA GLU A 224 -14.07 19.22 -5.10
C GLU A 224 -14.31 20.06 -3.84
N PHE A 225 -14.01 21.37 -3.85
CA PHE A 225 -14.36 22.28 -2.76
C PHE A 225 -15.86 22.21 -2.39
N LEU A 226 -16.73 21.93 -3.35
CA LEU A 226 -18.17 21.84 -3.14
C LEU A 226 -18.64 20.44 -2.71
N SER A 227 -17.83 19.40 -2.97
CA SER A 227 -18.15 17.99 -2.73
C SER A 227 -18.48 17.73 -1.27
N LEU A 228 -19.52 16.92 -0.99
CA LEU A 228 -19.90 16.55 0.38
C LEU A 228 -18.74 15.95 1.18
N ASP A 229 -17.90 15.17 0.50
CA ASP A 229 -16.77 14.44 1.07
C ASP A 229 -15.50 15.29 1.23
N PHE A 230 -15.55 16.58 0.88
CA PHE A 230 -14.41 17.49 1.01
C PHE A 230 -14.10 17.81 2.47
N ASP A 231 -13.09 17.13 3.00
CA ASP A 231 -12.56 17.35 4.35
C ASP A 231 -11.01 17.26 4.39
N PRO A 232 -10.33 18.27 3.81
CA PRO A 232 -8.87 18.34 3.86
C PRO A 232 -8.35 18.55 5.29
N GLU A 233 -9.12 19.19 6.17
CA GLU A 233 -8.75 19.39 7.58
C GLU A 233 -8.57 18.06 8.32
N ALA A 234 -9.56 17.16 8.27
CA ALA A 234 -9.44 15.85 8.91
C ALA A 234 -8.30 15.01 8.32
N SER A 235 -8.01 15.17 7.03
CA SER A 235 -6.87 14.52 6.38
C SER A 235 -5.54 15.07 6.90
N ALA A 236 -5.42 16.38 7.07
CA ALA A 236 -4.24 17.04 7.63
C ALA A 236 -4.06 16.77 9.14
N ASP A 237 -5.14 16.72 9.92
CA ASP A 237 -5.04 16.38 11.35
C ASP A 237 -4.54 14.93 11.56
N LYS A 238 -4.94 13.98 10.71
CA LYS A 238 -4.39 12.62 10.73
C LYS A 238 -2.87 12.61 10.49
N LEU A 239 -2.35 13.51 9.65
CA LEU A 239 -0.91 13.67 9.45
C LEU A 239 -0.23 14.30 10.68
N LEU A 240 -0.86 15.29 11.33
CA LEU A 240 -0.37 15.84 12.59
C LEU A 240 -0.36 14.78 13.69
N ALA A 241 -1.38 13.91 13.75
CA ALA A 241 -1.41 12.77 14.66
C ALA A 241 -0.24 11.82 14.41
N CYS A 242 0.08 11.53 13.14
CA CYS A 242 1.27 10.73 12.79
C CYS A 242 2.58 11.42 13.24
N CYS A 243 2.68 12.74 13.12
CA CYS A 243 3.81 13.50 13.65
C CYS A 243 3.92 13.40 15.18
N ARG A 244 2.78 13.46 15.90
CA ARG A 244 2.72 13.26 17.36
C ARG A 244 3.12 11.84 17.76
N ASP A 245 2.68 10.85 16.99
CA ASP A 245 3.06 9.45 17.22
C ASP A 245 4.56 9.25 17.01
N LEU A 246 5.17 9.85 15.98
CA LEU A 246 6.61 9.77 15.75
C LEU A 246 7.46 10.33 16.90
N LEU A 247 6.94 11.28 17.71
CA LEU A 247 7.67 11.77 18.89
C LEU A 247 7.87 10.68 19.96
N LYS A 248 7.02 9.65 19.97
CA LYS A 248 7.10 8.56 20.95
C LYS A 248 7.93 7.42 20.37
N PRO A 249 8.80 6.76 21.15
CA PRO A 249 9.41 5.52 20.69
C PRO A 249 8.33 4.45 20.43
N LEU A 250 8.65 3.48 19.57
CA LEU A 250 7.88 2.24 19.48
C LEU A 250 8.11 1.40 20.75
N PRO A 251 7.15 0.55 21.15
CA PRO A 251 7.37 -0.37 22.26
C PRO A 251 8.53 -1.32 21.95
N SER A 252 9.25 -1.77 22.98
CA SER A 252 10.23 -2.84 22.84
C SER A 252 9.55 -4.12 22.36
N TRP A 253 10.11 -4.75 21.33
CA TRP A 253 9.58 -5.98 20.75
C TRP A 253 10.73 -6.86 20.25
N THR A 254 10.58 -8.16 20.44
CA THR A 254 11.51 -9.19 19.97
C THR A 254 10.75 -10.19 19.10
N THR A 255 11.46 -10.91 18.23
CA THR A 255 10.84 -11.85 17.28
C THR A 255 10.07 -12.98 17.98
N THR A 256 10.41 -13.32 19.23
CA THR A 256 9.73 -14.33 20.04
C THR A 256 8.42 -13.86 20.66
N ASP A 257 8.14 -12.56 20.64
CA ASP A 257 6.94 -11.98 21.27
C ASP A 257 5.64 -12.24 20.48
N GLY A 258 5.76 -12.69 19.22
CA GLY A 258 4.64 -13.03 18.36
C GLY A 258 3.62 -11.90 18.20
N GLY A 259 2.33 -12.25 18.18
CA GLY A 259 1.19 -11.36 17.98
C GLY A 259 0.67 -10.63 19.23
N ASN A 260 1.56 -10.24 20.16
CA ASN A 260 1.19 -9.56 21.40
C ASN A 260 0.75 -8.09 21.19
N GLU A 261 0.38 -7.39 22.27
CA GLU A 261 -0.05 -5.98 22.19
C GLU A 261 1.04 -5.03 21.66
N ALA A 262 2.32 -5.31 21.93
CA ALA A 262 3.43 -4.51 21.39
C ALA A 262 3.49 -4.63 19.86
N SER A 263 3.36 -5.84 19.31
CA SER A 263 3.34 -6.06 17.86
C SER A 263 2.16 -5.35 17.17
N LYS A 264 0.97 -5.41 17.78
CA LYS A 264 -0.23 -4.72 17.29
C LYS A 264 -0.03 -3.22 17.25
N GLU A 265 0.56 -2.65 18.30
CA GLU A 265 0.83 -1.22 18.39
C GLU A 265 1.89 -0.76 17.38
N ILE A 266 2.97 -1.53 17.20
CA ILE A 266 4.00 -1.26 16.18
C ILE A 266 3.36 -1.25 14.79
N ILE A 267 2.60 -2.29 14.45
CA ILE A 267 1.95 -2.43 13.15
C ILE A 267 0.92 -1.31 12.94
N ARG A 268 0.14 -0.96 13.97
CA ARG A 268 -0.86 0.13 13.89
C ARG A 268 -0.20 1.46 13.58
N ARG A 269 0.83 1.85 14.35
CA ARG A 269 1.55 3.13 14.17
C ARG A 269 2.34 3.15 12.87
N GLY A 270 3.06 2.07 12.56
CA GLY A 270 3.82 1.94 11.32
C GLY A 270 2.95 2.04 10.07
N ASN A 271 1.85 1.28 10.00
CA ASN A 271 0.91 1.38 8.88
C ASN A 271 0.30 2.78 8.76
N SER A 272 -0.10 3.38 9.88
CA SER A 272 -0.68 4.72 9.88
C SER A 272 0.30 5.74 9.30
N VAL A 273 1.53 5.78 9.82
CA VAL A 273 2.56 6.74 9.37
C VAL A 273 2.91 6.53 7.90
N VAL A 274 3.21 5.29 7.48
CA VAL A 274 3.59 4.99 6.08
C VAL A 274 2.47 5.34 5.11
N ARG A 275 1.23 4.94 5.43
CA ARG A 275 0.07 5.24 4.58
C ARG A 275 -0.14 6.75 4.47
N ARG A 276 -0.19 7.48 5.59
CA ARG A 276 -0.51 8.91 5.57
C ARG A 276 0.59 9.73 4.91
N PHE A 277 1.85 9.38 5.11
CA PHE A 277 2.95 10.09 4.44
C PHE A 277 2.96 9.86 2.93
N LYS A 278 2.49 8.71 2.43
CA LYS A 278 2.24 8.50 0.99
C LYS A 278 1.14 9.42 0.44
N GLU A 279 0.17 9.82 1.26
CA GLU A 279 -0.95 10.68 0.90
C GLU A 279 -0.60 12.19 0.91
N LEU A 280 0.60 12.60 1.37
CA LEU A 280 1.00 14.01 1.51
C LEU A 280 0.86 14.83 0.21
N SER A 281 1.41 14.31 -0.90
CA SER A 281 1.35 15.01 -2.19
C SER A 281 -0.09 15.10 -2.70
N ALA A 282 -0.90 14.05 -2.50
CA ALA A 282 -2.29 14.04 -2.91
C ALA A 282 -3.12 15.05 -2.11
N LEU A 283 -2.90 15.15 -0.80
CA LEU A 283 -3.56 16.16 0.03
C LEU A 283 -3.16 17.59 -0.36
N ARG A 284 -1.87 17.82 -0.63
CA ARG A 284 -1.39 19.11 -1.14
C ARG A 284 -2.10 19.50 -2.43
N ASP A 285 -2.20 18.56 -3.38
CA ASP A 285 -2.82 18.80 -4.68
C ASP A 285 -4.33 19.00 -4.55
N LEU A 286 -5.00 18.26 -3.67
CA LEU A 286 -6.42 18.48 -3.34
C LEU A 286 -6.67 19.90 -2.80
N ILE A 287 -5.86 20.36 -1.83
CA ILE A 287 -6.00 21.72 -1.27
C ILE A 287 -5.71 22.78 -2.34
N ALA A 288 -4.66 22.58 -3.15
CA ALA A 288 -4.29 23.51 -4.20
C ALA A 288 -5.37 23.59 -5.29
N ASP A 289 -5.95 22.48 -5.72
CA ASP A 289 -7.06 22.42 -6.69
C ASP A 289 -8.33 23.04 -6.11
N ALA A 290 -8.77 22.63 -4.92
CA ALA A 290 -9.98 23.16 -4.28
C ALA A 290 -9.93 24.68 -4.09
N SER A 291 -8.77 25.24 -3.78
CA SER A 291 -8.60 26.70 -3.68
C SER A 291 -8.81 27.44 -5.01
N GLN A 292 -8.65 26.77 -6.16
CA GLN A 292 -8.93 27.36 -7.47
C GLN A 292 -10.41 27.73 -7.60
N PHE A 293 -11.30 27.00 -6.93
CA PHE A 293 -12.73 27.25 -6.99
C PHE A 293 -13.10 28.68 -6.64
N LEU A 294 -12.45 29.19 -5.58
CA LEU A 294 -12.70 30.50 -4.97
C LEU A 294 -12.01 31.65 -5.72
N ARG A 295 -11.22 31.37 -6.76
CA ARG A 295 -10.54 32.42 -7.53
C ARG A 295 -11.56 33.29 -8.26
N PRO A 296 -11.37 34.62 -8.32
CA PRO A 296 -12.29 35.52 -9.02
C PRO A 296 -12.53 35.15 -10.49
N ALA A 297 -11.50 34.64 -11.19
CA ALA A 297 -11.64 34.20 -12.57
C ALA A 297 -12.62 33.02 -12.72
N ASN A 298 -12.57 32.04 -11.81
CA ASN A 298 -13.41 30.85 -11.83
C ASN A 298 -14.85 31.18 -11.41
N LEU A 299 -15.03 32.05 -10.42
CA LEU A 299 -16.35 32.53 -10.01
C LEU A 299 -17.02 33.41 -11.08
N ARG A 300 -16.26 34.30 -11.75
CA ARG A 300 -16.76 35.07 -12.91
C ARG A 300 -17.10 34.17 -14.10
N LEU A 301 -16.39 33.06 -14.27
CA LEU A 301 -16.73 32.05 -15.27
C LEU A 301 -18.14 31.49 -15.02
N LEU A 302 -18.48 31.16 -13.76
CA LEU A 302 -19.83 30.71 -13.39
C LEU A 302 -20.89 31.79 -13.63
N GLN A 303 -20.62 33.07 -13.37
CA GLN A 303 -21.57 34.16 -13.69
C GLN A 303 -21.84 34.26 -15.20
N ARG A 304 -20.78 34.14 -16.02
CA ARG A 304 -20.93 34.13 -17.49
C ARG A 304 -21.73 32.93 -17.97
N TRP A 305 -21.49 31.77 -17.37
CA TRP A 305 -22.30 30.58 -17.65
C TRP A 305 -23.77 30.81 -17.32
N THR A 306 -24.10 31.43 -16.19
CA THR A 306 -25.49 31.81 -15.86
C THR A 306 -26.09 32.80 -16.85
N ALA A 307 -25.32 33.80 -17.31
CA ALA A 307 -25.78 34.75 -18.33
C ALA A 307 -26.14 34.08 -19.67
N THR A 308 -25.57 32.91 -19.99
CA THR A 308 -25.98 32.13 -21.18
C THR A 308 -27.33 31.44 -21.01
N GLY A 309 -27.91 31.37 -19.81
CA GLY A 309 -29.11 30.57 -19.53
C GLY A 309 -28.90 29.05 -19.65
N ALA A 310 -27.67 28.57 -19.84
CA ALA A 310 -27.35 27.14 -19.82
C ALA A 310 -27.07 26.61 -18.40
N SER A 311 -27.07 27.48 -17.39
CA SER A 311 -26.92 27.11 -15.97
C SER A 311 -28.27 26.81 -15.33
N PRO A 312 -28.33 26.01 -14.25
CA PRO A 312 -29.57 25.77 -13.50
C PRO A 312 -30.03 26.99 -12.68
N PHE A 313 -29.21 28.06 -12.63
CA PHE A 313 -29.50 29.29 -11.91
C PHE A 313 -30.19 30.30 -12.83
N SER A 314 -31.22 30.98 -12.33
CA SER A 314 -31.78 32.20 -12.92
C SER A 314 -30.92 33.41 -12.60
N THR A 315 -30.30 33.41 -11.42
CA THR A 315 -29.40 34.46 -10.94
C THR A 315 -28.19 33.79 -10.30
N LEU A 316 -26.97 34.16 -10.68
CA LEU A 316 -25.75 33.77 -9.97
C LEU A 316 -24.77 34.95 -10.03
N THR A 317 -24.55 35.57 -8.89
CA THR A 317 -23.71 36.76 -8.78
C THR A 317 -22.71 36.60 -7.65
N PHE A 318 -21.46 36.99 -7.92
CA PHE A 318 -20.40 37.11 -6.95
C PHE A 318 -19.91 38.56 -6.94
N LYS A 319 -19.80 39.15 -5.75
CA LYS A 319 -19.17 40.44 -5.51
C LYS A 319 -17.89 40.20 -4.71
N PHE A 320 -16.85 40.93 -5.06
CA PHE A 320 -15.54 40.85 -4.43
C PHE A 320 -15.24 42.20 -3.78
N ASP A 321 -14.94 42.20 -2.49
CA ASP A 321 -14.55 43.37 -1.71
C ASP A 321 -13.33 42.99 -0.87
N ASP A 322 -12.14 43.40 -1.33
CA ASP A 322 -10.85 42.90 -0.85
C ASP A 322 -10.79 41.36 -0.80
N ASP A 323 -10.70 40.77 0.39
CA ASP A 323 -10.69 39.31 0.62
C ASP A 323 -12.10 38.74 0.80
N ARG A 324 -13.17 39.53 0.72
CA ARG A 324 -14.55 39.08 0.94
C ARG A 324 -15.23 38.71 -0.37
N ILE A 325 -15.95 37.60 -0.35
CA ILE A 325 -16.81 37.12 -1.43
C ILE A 325 -18.25 37.10 -0.94
N ASP A 326 -19.12 37.93 -1.53
CA ASP A 326 -20.56 37.87 -1.33
C ASP A 326 -21.21 37.22 -2.56
N ALA A 327 -22.07 36.23 -2.33
CA ALA A 327 -22.78 35.51 -3.38
C ALA A 327 -24.29 35.56 -3.20
N LEU A 328 -24.99 35.74 -4.32
CA LEU A 328 -26.43 35.55 -4.45
C LEU A 328 -26.67 34.57 -5.60
N ALA A 329 -27.33 33.46 -5.30
CA ALA A 329 -27.73 32.45 -6.27
C ALA A 329 -29.23 32.16 -6.16
N GLU A 330 -29.94 32.17 -7.29
CA GLU A 330 -31.35 31.81 -7.38
C GLU A 330 -31.51 30.72 -8.44
N SER A 331 -32.24 29.67 -8.10
CA SER A 331 -32.53 28.54 -8.98
C SER A 331 -33.92 27.99 -8.65
N TYR A 332 -34.34 26.96 -9.38
CA TYR A 332 -35.55 26.22 -9.01
C TYR A 332 -35.46 25.55 -7.63
N ALA A 333 -34.24 25.29 -7.12
CA ALA A 333 -34.01 24.71 -5.80
C ALA A 333 -34.13 25.74 -4.66
N GLY A 334 -34.24 27.03 -4.98
CA GLY A 334 -34.41 28.10 -3.99
C GLY A 334 -33.42 29.26 -4.20
N ARG A 335 -33.43 30.16 -3.22
CA ARG A 335 -32.56 31.33 -3.14
C ARG A 335 -31.52 31.14 -2.06
N PHE A 336 -30.26 31.28 -2.44
CA PHE A 336 -29.08 31.09 -1.62
C PHE A 336 -28.32 32.42 -1.52
N ASN A 337 -27.97 32.82 -0.30
CA ASN A 337 -27.13 33.98 -0.05
C ASN A 337 -26.02 33.55 0.91
N TRP A 338 -24.78 33.90 0.61
CA TRP A 338 -23.68 33.65 1.52
C TRP A 338 -22.57 34.68 1.35
N SER A 339 -21.81 34.87 2.41
CA SER A 339 -20.66 35.76 2.49
C SER A 339 -19.52 35.06 3.22
N VAL A 340 -18.34 35.02 2.61
CA VAL A 340 -17.13 34.46 3.25
C VAL A 340 -15.91 35.32 2.98
N VAL A 341 -14.96 35.30 3.92
CA VAL A 341 -13.62 35.87 3.72
C VAL A 341 -12.72 34.77 3.17
N ALA A 342 -12.14 35.03 2.00
CA ALA A 342 -11.26 34.17 1.21
C ALA A 342 -9.91 34.87 1.01
N PRO A 343 -9.00 34.82 2.00
CA PRO A 343 -7.74 35.56 1.94
C PRO A 343 -6.90 35.13 0.73
N ALA A 344 -6.32 36.08 -0.01
CA ALA A 344 -5.42 35.79 -1.12
C ALA A 344 -4.24 34.88 -0.72
N GLU A 345 -3.86 34.93 0.56
CA GLU A 345 -2.76 34.16 1.17
C GLU A 345 -3.04 32.65 1.32
N LEU A 346 -4.27 32.19 1.07
CA LEU A 346 -4.66 30.79 1.29
C LEU A 346 -3.77 29.79 0.52
N LEU A 347 -3.23 30.23 -0.62
CA LEU A 347 -2.29 29.47 -1.46
C LEU A 347 -0.80 29.76 -1.19
N VAL A 348 -0.46 30.94 -0.69
CA VAL A 348 0.94 31.38 -0.49
C VAL A 348 1.65 30.51 0.55
N GLN A 349 0.88 29.86 1.43
CA GLN A 349 1.41 29.07 2.53
C GLN A 349 1.54 27.57 2.21
N LEU A 350 1.11 27.09 1.04
CA LEU A 350 1.22 25.66 0.73
C LEU A 350 2.67 25.23 0.50
N PRO A 351 3.06 24.04 0.97
CA PRO A 351 4.34 23.47 0.58
C PRO A 351 4.37 23.22 -0.93
N SER A 352 5.53 23.51 -1.52
CA SER A 352 5.86 23.15 -2.90
C SER A 352 5.98 21.63 -3.06
N LYS A 353 5.83 21.16 -4.31
CA LYS A 353 6.06 19.74 -4.62
C LYS A 353 7.49 19.32 -4.32
N ASP A 354 8.45 20.22 -4.57
CA ASP A 354 9.86 19.98 -4.29
C ASP A 354 10.15 19.88 -2.80
N GLU A 355 9.53 20.72 -1.95
CA GLU A 355 9.62 20.59 -0.48
C GLU A 355 9.13 19.20 -0.02
N ILE A 356 8.01 18.71 -0.57
CA ILE A 356 7.47 17.38 -0.22
C ILE A 356 8.40 16.26 -0.73
N THR A 357 8.85 16.33 -1.98
CA THR A 357 9.75 15.32 -2.57
C THR A 357 11.10 15.28 -1.85
N ALA A 358 11.63 16.43 -1.41
CA ALA A 358 12.87 16.53 -0.65
C ALA A 358 12.84 15.79 0.69
N LEU A 359 11.64 15.53 1.26
CA LEU A 359 11.50 14.72 2.46
C LEU A 359 11.91 13.24 2.24
N ARG A 360 11.88 12.75 0.98
CA ARG A 360 12.25 11.37 0.61
C ARG A 360 11.58 10.33 1.52
N LEU A 361 10.27 10.46 1.73
CA LEU A 361 9.51 9.58 2.64
C LEU A 361 9.22 8.22 2.00
N LEU A 362 9.16 8.16 0.67
CA LEU A 362 8.95 6.93 -0.08
C LEU A 362 10.20 6.05 -0.10
N GLU A 363 11.38 6.66 -0.21
CA GLU A 363 12.67 5.95 -0.17
C GLU A 363 12.95 5.33 1.19
N VAL A 364 12.42 5.94 2.25
CA VAL A 364 12.58 5.42 3.61
C VAL A 364 11.68 4.20 3.82
N ALA A 365 10.52 4.15 3.15
CA ALA A 365 9.50 3.11 3.31
C ALA A 365 9.47 2.03 2.19
N ALA A 366 10.47 2.02 1.32
CA ALA A 366 10.68 1.03 0.26
C ALA A 366 11.87 0.16 0.62
#